data_AF-A0A851HSQ6-F1
#
_entry.id   AF-A0A851HSQ6-F1
#
_cell.length_a   1.000
_cell.length_b   1.000
_cell.length_c   1.000
_cell.angle_alpha   90.00
_cell.angle_beta   90.00
_cell.angle_gamma   90.00
#
_symmetry.space_group_name_H-M   'P 1'
#
loop_
_entity.id
_entity.type
_entity.pdbx_description
1 polymer ?
#
loop_
_entity_poly.entity_id
_entity_poly.type
_entity_poly.pdbx_seq_one_letter_code
_entity_poly.pdbx_strand_id
1 'polypeptide(L)'
;MRNKGNEPNLGKPEYLYHGSRQKTVRLEPAQGIGHGEADNEYGIYAVSERDLAVPFAITYYPLSPRAVFSVDTSQRPPRIVLRDTEVSWHEKGYIYTLRSETFEQIDALQWVSRVPVEPVLIEEITPELYRDWVVDS
;
A
#
# COMPACT_ATOMS: atom_id res chain seq x y z
N MET A 1 26.74 -7.48 31.69
CA MET A 1 25.70 -7.04 30.75
C MET A 1 26.17 -7.37 29.34
N ARG A 2 25.50 -8.28 28.63
CA ARG A 2 25.87 -8.63 27.25
C ARG A 2 25.35 -7.54 26.31
N ASN A 3 26.24 -7.00 25.48
CA ASN A 3 25.88 -6.19 24.31
C ASN A 3 24.87 -6.98 23.46
N LYS A 4 23.66 -6.44 23.29
CA LYS A 4 22.75 -6.86 22.22
C LYS A 4 23.25 -6.22 20.92
N GLY A 5 24.31 -6.82 20.37
CA GLY A 5 24.72 -6.53 19.00
C GLY A 5 23.60 -6.94 18.04
N ASN A 6 23.36 -6.11 17.03
CA ASN A 6 22.50 -6.32 15.88
C ASN A 6 22.40 -7.80 15.48
N GLU A 7 21.28 -8.45 15.82
CA GLU A 7 20.87 -9.63 15.07
C GLU A 7 20.15 -9.14 13.80
N PRO A 8 20.54 -9.60 12.60
CA PRO A 8 19.78 -9.31 11.40
C PRO A 8 18.37 -9.84 11.55
N ASN A 9 17.37 -9.00 11.31
CA ASN A 9 15.97 -9.33 11.38
C ASN A 9 15.65 -10.31 10.22
N LEU A 10 15.84 -11.61 10.46
CA LEU A 10 15.90 -12.70 9.46
C LEU A 10 14.64 -12.95 8.62
N GLY A 11 13.62 -12.09 8.73
CA GLY A 11 12.40 -12.13 7.92
C GLY A 11 11.96 -10.78 7.33
N LYS A 12 12.71 -9.70 7.56
CA LYS A 12 12.35 -8.37 7.05
C LYS A 12 12.82 -8.23 5.59
N PRO A 13 11.91 -7.97 4.62
CA PRO A 13 12.30 -7.75 3.22
C PRO A 13 13.27 -6.59 3.10
N GLU A 14 14.21 -6.63 2.15
CA GLU A 14 15.08 -5.47 1.86
C GLU A 14 14.26 -4.27 1.34
N TYR A 15 13.21 -4.56 0.57
CA TYR A 15 12.32 -3.57 -0.01
C TYR A 15 10.87 -3.83 0.32
N LEU A 16 10.11 -2.75 0.42
CA LEU A 16 8.66 -2.74 0.59
C LEU A 16 8.04 -1.85 -0.50
N TYR A 17 6.73 -2.01 -0.70
CA TYR A 17 5.98 -1.34 -1.76
C TYR A 17 4.84 -0.50 -1.18
N HIS A 18 4.75 0.75 -1.61
CA HIS A 18 3.66 1.66 -1.27
C HIS A 18 2.93 2.08 -2.55
N GLY A 19 1.60 1.98 -2.54
CA GLY A 19 0.75 2.44 -3.63
C GLY A 19 0.20 3.83 -3.32
N SER A 20 0.27 4.75 -4.29
CA SER A 20 -0.33 6.07 -4.17
C SER A 20 -0.85 6.58 -5.51
N ARG A 21 -1.92 7.37 -5.44
CA ARG A 21 -2.54 8.06 -6.58
C ARG A 21 -1.79 9.32 -6.99
N GLN A 22 -0.86 9.79 -6.15
CA GLN A 22 -0.14 11.03 -6.36
C GLN A 22 1.35 10.77 -6.54
N LYS A 23 1.96 11.49 -7.48
CA LYS A 23 3.41 11.48 -7.67
C LYS A 23 4.07 12.47 -6.71
N THR A 24 4.97 11.96 -5.88
CA THR A 24 5.85 12.76 -5.02
C THR A 24 7.27 12.20 -5.09
N VAL A 25 8.26 13.03 -4.79
CA VAL A 25 9.67 12.59 -4.69
C VAL A 25 10.03 12.13 -3.27
N ARG A 26 9.16 12.41 -2.29
CA ARG A 26 9.33 12.06 -0.88
C ARG A 26 7.97 11.74 -0.28
N LEU A 27 7.88 10.61 0.41
CA LEU A 27 6.68 10.25 1.14
C LEU A 27 6.77 10.82 2.55
N GLU A 28 5.72 11.53 2.95
CA GLU A 28 5.55 12.01 4.32
C GLU A 28 4.54 11.11 5.04
N PRO A 29 4.72 10.81 6.33
CA PRO A 29 3.70 10.17 7.14
C PRO A 29 2.38 10.92 7.07
N ALA A 30 1.29 10.18 6.95
CA ALA A 30 -0.06 10.72 6.93
C ALA A 30 -0.96 9.85 7.80
N GLN A 31 -2.13 10.37 8.15
CA GLN A 31 -3.13 9.60 8.87
C GLN A 31 -3.62 8.44 7.99
N GLY A 32 -3.36 7.21 8.41
CA GLY A 32 -3.97 6.02 7.81
C GLY A 32 -5.50 6.08 7.96
N ILE A 33 -6.20 5.64 6.93
CA ILE A 33 -7.67 5.50 6.93
C ILE A 33 -7.95 4.05 6.58
N GLY A 34 -8.20 3.22 7.58
CA GLY A 34 -8.56 1.82 7.41
C GLY A 34 -9.51 1.33 8.49
N HIS A 35 -9.93 0.06 8.37
CA HIS A 35 -10.98 -0.50 9.22
C HIS A 35 -10.46 -1.14 10.52
N GLY A 36 -9.17 -1.48 10.62
CA GLY A 36 -8.55 -2.01 11.84
C GLY A 36 -7.93 -0.95 12.75
N GLU A 37 -7.75 -1.23 14.05
CA GLU A 37 -7.06 -0.31 14.98
C GLU A 37 -5.62 0.01 14.53
N ALA A 38 -4.93 -0.95 13.91
CA ALA A 38 -3.57 -0.80 13.38
C ALA A 38 -3.51 -0.06 12.02
N ASP A 39 -4.61 -0.03 11.25
CA ASP A 39 -4.69 0.70 9.97
C ASP A 39 -4.93 2.21 10.14
N ASN A 40 -4.90 2.69 11.39
CA ASN A 40 -5.24 4.06 11.77
C ASN A 40 -4.07 4.79 12.45
N GLU A 41 -2.85 4.28 12.32
CA GLU A 41 -1.65 5.01 12.72
C GLU A 41 -1.28 6.14 11.74
N TYR A 42 -0.61 7.16 12.27
CA TYR A 42 0.05 8.20 11.49
C TYR A 42 1.38 7.68 10.93
N GLY A 43 1.43 7.36 9.64
CA GLY A 43 2.54 6.66 9.04
C GLY A 43 2.47 6.50 7.53
N ILE A 44 3.53 5.96 6.96
CA ILE A 44 3.59 5.48 5.58
C ILE A 44 3.42 3.97 5.63
N TYR A 45 2.35 3.47 5.03
CA TYR A 45 2.06 2.03 4.98
C TYR A 45 2.66 1.42 3.73
N ALA A 46 3.28 0.26 3.87
CA ALA A 46 3.85 -0.50 2.78
C ALA A 46 3.62 -2.01 2.99
N VAL A 47 3.75 -2.76 1.91
CA VAL A 47 3.57 -4.21 1.86
C VAL A 47 4.80 -4.88 1.25
N SER A 48 5.01 -6.16 1.55
CA SER A 48 6.17 -6.91 1.04
C SER A 48 6.02 -7.37 -0.42
N GLU A 49 4.80 -7.37 -0.95
CA GLU A 49 4.50 -7.82 -2.31
C GLU A 49 4.00 -6.63 -3.16
N ARG A 50 4.63 -6.39 -4.31
CA ARG A 50 4.29 -5.28 -5.20
C ARG A 50 2.80 -5.26 -5.59
N ASP A 51 2.25 -6.42 -5.93
CA ASP A 51 0.87 -6.54 -6.41
C ASP A 51 -0.16 -6.21 -5.32
N LEU A 52 0.19 -6.38 -4.03
CA LEU A 52 -0.65 -5.94 -2.92
C LEU A 52 -0.71 -4.41 -2.78
N ALA A 53 0.29 -3.68 -3.32
CA ALA A 53 0.30 -2.22 -3.32
C ALA A 53 -0.50 -1.60 -4.47
N VAL A 54 -0.72 -2.35 -5.56
CA VAL A 54 -1.41 -1.88 -6.78
C VAL A 54 -2.81 -1.33 -6.50
N PRO A 55 -3.69 -2.00 -5.73
CA PRO A 55 -5.02 -1.45 -5.42
C PRO A 55 -4.96 -0.04 -4.83
N PHE A 56 -3.97 0.26 -3.99
CA PHE A 56 -3.84 1.54 -3.32
C PHE A 56 -3.27 2.66 -4.21
N ALA A 57 -2.73 2.29 -5.37
CA ALA A 57 -2.27 3.25 -6.38
C ALA A 57 -3.37 3.69 -7.35
N ILE A 58 -4.51 2.99 -7.40
CA ILE A 58 -5.62 3.29 -8.31
C ILE A 58 -6.56 4.33 -7.68
N THR A 59 -7.06 5.27 -8.49
CA THR A 59 -8.10 6.21 -8.04
C THR A 59 -9.48 5.59 -8.12
N TYR A 60 -10.23 5.71 -7.03
CA TYR A 60 -11.63 5.33 -6.92
C TYR A 60 -12.50 6.53 -6.56
N TYR A 61 -13.71 6.59 -7.10
CA TYR A 61 -14.71 7.60 -6.76
C TYR A 61 -15.92 6.95 -6.10
N PRO A 62 -16.28 7.35 -4.87
CA PRO A 62 -17.49 6.86 -4.22
C PRO A 62 -18.72 7.43 -4.94
N LEU A 63 -19.66 6.58 -5.32
CA LEU A 63 -20.95 6.96 -5.89
C LEU A 63 -22.03 7.17 -4.81
N SER A 64 -21.81 6.69 -3.59
CA SER A 64 -22.73 6.84 -2.47
C SER A 64 -21.99 6.91 -1.13
N PRO A 65 -22.63 7.38 -0.03
CA PRO A 65 -22.05 7.29 1.32
C PRO A 65 -21.81 5.86 1.83
N ARG A 66 -22.33 4.85 1.14
CA ARG A 66 -22.15 3.42 1.46
C ARG A 66 -21.15 2.73 0.53
N ALA A 67 -20.44 3.52 -0.28
CA ALA A 67 -19.34 3.10 -1.13
C ALA A 67 -18.35 2.23 -0.37
N VAL A 68 -17.89 1.16 -1.01
CA VAL A 68 -16.89 0.24 -0.48
C VAL A 68 -15.76 0.10 -1.47
N PHE A 69 -14.56 0.22 -0.95
CA PHE A 69 -13.33 -0.30 -1.54
C PHE A 69 -12.74 -1.29 -0.53
N SER A 70 -12.41 -2.49 -0.98
CA SER A 70 -11.66 -3.46 -0.18
C SER A 70 -10.77 -4.32 -1.07
N VAL A 71 -9.76 -4.94 -0.46
CA VAL A 71 -8.79 -5.79 -1.15
C VAL A 71 -8.88 -7.19 -0.57
N ASP A 72 -9.31 -8.15 -1.39
CA ASP A 72 -9.25 -9.57 -1.03
C ASP A 72 -7.84 -10.10 -1.33
N THR A 73 -7.11 -10.39 -0.24
CA THR A 73 -5.73 -10.87 -0.26
C THR A 73 -5.63 -12.39 -0.16
N SER A 74 -6.74 -13.13 -0.25
CA SER A 74 -6.75 -14.60 -0.27
C SER A 74 -6.23 -15.20 -1.59
N GLN A 75 -6.17 -14.39 -2.65
CA GLN A 75 -5.70 -14.78 -3.98
C GLN A 75 -4.46 -14.00 -4.40
N ARG A 76 -3.77 -14.49 -5.44
CA ARG A 76 -2.67 -13.81 -6.14
C ARG A 76 -2.93 -13.86 -7.65
N PRO A 77 -3.06 -12.70 -8.35
CA PRO A 77 -3.07 -11.34 -7.80
C PRO A 77 -4.27 -11.09 -6.85
N PRO A 78 -4.21 -10.06 -5.98
CA PRO A 78 -5.34 -9.72 -5.12
C PRO A 78 -6.56 -9.30 -5.95
N ARG A 79 -7.76 -9.42 -5.37
CA ARG A 79 -8.99 -8.91 -5.99
C ARG A 79 -9.38 -7.58 -5.37
N ILE A 80 -9.77 -6.63 -6.21
CA ILE A 80 -10.30 -5.33 -5.81
C ILE A 80 -11.81 -5.47 -5.77
N VAL A 81 -12.41 -5.39 -4.59
CA VAL A 81 -13.86 -5.56 -4.42
C VAL A 81 -14.49 -4.19 -4.21
N LEU A 82 -15.41 -3.83 -5.11
CA LEU A 82 -16.06 -2.51 -5.14
C LEU A 82 -17.57 -2.64 -4.96
N ARG A 83 -18.16 -1.68 -4.24
CA ARG A 83 -19.62 -1.45 -4.17
C ARG A 83 -19.89 0.04 -4.21
N ASP A 84 -20.88 0.48 -4.99
CA ASP A 84 -21.20 1.91 -5.19
C ASP A 84 -19.93 2.76 -5.41
N THR A 85 -18.95 2.25 -6.17
CA THR A 85 -17.62 2.86 -6.32
C THR A 85 -17.13 2.66 -7.74
N GLU A 86 -16.71 3.72 -8.40
CA GLU A 86 -16.16 3.68 -9.77
C GLU A 86 -14.64 3.77 -9.76
N VAL A 87 -14.02 3.12 -10.74
CA VAL A 87 -12.57 3.22 -10.98
C VAL A 87 -12.29 4.33 -11.99
N SER A 88 -11.35 5.21 -11.67
CA SER A 88 -10.78 6.11 -12.66
C SER A 88 -9.77 5.35 -13.51
N TRP A 89 -10.20 4.91 -14.69
CA TRP A 89 -9.32 4.11 -15.55
C TRP A 89 -8.15 4.93 -16.11
N HIS A 90 -8.38 6.19 -16.44
CA HIS A 90 -7.39 7.03 -17.14
C HIS A 90 -6.38 7.72 -16.22
N GLU A 91 -6.65 7.76 -14.91
CA GLU A 91 -5.75 8.39 -13.94
C GLU A 91 -4.61 7.45 -13.56
N LYS A 92 -3.39 7.89 -13.81
CA LYS A 92 -2.18 7.12 -13.48
C LYS A 92 -2.02 7.00 -11.96
N GLY A 93 -1.61 5.81 -11.53
CA GLY A 93 -1.15 5.53 -10.17
C GLY A 93 0.37 5.41 -10.09
N TYR A 94 0.89 5.26 -8.88
CA TYR A 94 2.32 5.11 -8.65
C TYR A 94 2.62 4.04 -7.61
N ILE A 95 3.60 3.19 -7.90
CA ILE A 95 4.19 2.25 -6.95
C ILE A 95 5.58 2.74 -6.55
N TYR A 96 5.78 2.88 -5.25
CA TYR A 96 7.03 3.29 -4.66
C TYR A 96 7.76 2.08 -4.09
N THR A 97 8.99 1.85 -4.53
CA THR A 97 9.88 0.86 -3.91
C THR A 97 10.70 1.56 -2.82
N LEU A 98 10.55 1.09 -1.59
CA LEU A 98 11.08 1.72 -0.39
C LEU A 98 12.09 0.79 0.28
N ARG A 99 13.20 1.34 0.77
CA ARG A 99 14.07 0.61 1.70
C ARG A 99 13.31 0.33 2.98
N SER A 100 13.43 -0.88 3.50
CA SER A 100 12.65 -1.25 4.68
C SER A 100 13.21 -0.72 6.00
N GLU A 101 14.40 -0.10 6.05
CA GLU A 101 15.11 0.15 7.32
C GLU A 101 14.26 0.82 8.40
N THR A 102 13.47 1.84 8.05
CA THR A 102 12.63 2.61 8.98
C THR A 102 11.24 2.01 9.25
N PHE A 103 10.91 0.90 8.60
CA PHE A 103 9.60 0.27 8.70
C PHE A 103 9.53 -0.78 9.81
N GLU A 104 8.41 -0.82 10.51
CA GLU A 104 8.08 -1.83 11.51
C GLU A 104 6.88 -2.64 11.03
N GLN A 105 6.93 -3.96 11.18
CA GLN A 105 5.81 -4.83 10.83
C GLN A 105 4.71 -4.66 11.87
N ILE A 106 3.49 -4.36 11.43
CA ILE A 106 2.33 -4.16 12.31
C ILE A 106 1.31 -5.29 12.20
N ASP A 107 1.29 -6.01 11.07
CA ASP A 107 0.53 -7.25 10.91
C ASP A 107 1.20 -8.21 9.90
N ALA A 108 0.50 -9.27 9.50
CA ALA A 108 1.02 -10.28 8.58
C ALA A 108 1.43 -9.75 7.19
N LEU A 109 0.84 -8.65 6.73
CA LEU A 109 1.02 -8.09 5.39
C LEU A 109 1.62 -6.67 5.41
N GLN A 110 1.40 -5.93 6.48
CA GLN A 110 1.64 -4.50 6.55
C GLN A 110 2.85 -4.12 7.38
N TRP A 111 3.51 -3.08 6.89
CA TRP A 111 4.65 -2.43 7.50
C TRP A 111 4.39 -0.93 7.56
N VAL A 112 4.77 -0.27 8.65
CA VAL A 112 4.60 1.19 8.81
C VAL A 112 5.93 1.88 9.09
N SER A 113 6.15 3.02 8.43
CA SER A 113 7.22 3.96 8.79
C SER A 113 6.61 5.24 9.34
N ARG A 114 7.11 5.71 10.48
CA ARG A 114 6.63 6.95 11.15
C ARG A 114 7.52 8.16 10.85
N VAL A 115 8.47 7.99 9.93
CA VAL A 115 9.37 9.04 9.47
C VAL A 115 9.27 9.18 7.94
N PRO A 116 9.64 10.33 7.37
CA PRO A 116 9.63 10.49 5.92
C PRO A 116 10.58 9.52 5.22
N VAL A 117 10.22 9.08 4.02
CA VAL A 117 10.97 8.09 3.24
C VAL A 117 11.15 8.58 1.80
N GLU A 118 12.39 8.49 1.31
CA GLU A 118 12.71 8.68 -0.10
C GLU A 118 12.63 7.33 -0.83
N PRO A 119 11.85 7.23 -1.92
CA PRO A 119 11.77 6.00 -2.69
C PRO A 119 13.05 5.76 -3.50
N VAL A 120 13.42 4.49 -3.62
CA VAL A 120 14.53 4.06 -4.50
C VAL A 120 14.08 4.00 -5.95
N LEU A 121 12.81 3.67 -6.17
CA LEU A 121 12.18 3.61 -7.48
C LEU A 121 10.73 4.07 -7.38
N ILE A 122 10.29 4.81 -8.40
CA ILE A 122 8.89 5.19 -8.60
C ILE A 122 8.46 4.64 -9.95
N GLU A 123 7.53 3.69 -9.94
CA GLU A 123 6.91 3.13 -11.13
C GLU A 123 5.55 3.82 -11.34
N GLU A 124 5.26 4.21 -12.58
CA GLU A 124 3.93 4.65 -12.96
C GLU A 124 3.09 3.43 -13.37
N ILE A 125 1.85 3.34 -12.90
CA ILE A 125 0.93 2.28 -13.30
C ILE A 125 -0.28 2.85 -14.05
N THR A 126 -0.73 2.09 -15.04
CA THR A 126 -1.92 2.35 -15.86
C THR A 126 -3.07 1.46 -15.36
N PRO A 127 -4.13 2.00 -14.73
CA PRO A 127 -5.19 1.19 -14.12
C PRO A 127 -5.87 0.21 -15.08
N GLU A 128 -5.96 0.51 -16.38
CA GLU A 128 -6.57 -0.40 -17.36
C GLU A 128 -5.90 -1.77 -17.42
N LEU A 129 -4.60 -1.86 -17.11
CA LEU A 129 -3.87 -3.13 -17.08
C LEU A 129 -4.32 -4.06 -15.94
N TYR A 130 -5.04 -3.52 -14.96
CA TYR A 130 -5.51 -4.24 -13.77
C TYR A 130 -7.03 -4.40 -13.75
N ARG A 131 -7.71 -4.16 -14.88
CA ARG A 131 -9.17 -4.25 -14.97
C ARG A 131 -9.71 -5.61 -14.52
N ASP A 132 -9.02 -6.68 -14.89
CA ASP A 132 -9.42 -8.05 -14.55
C ASP A 132 -9.27 -8.38 -13.04
N TRP A 133 -8.67 -7.49 -12.25
CA TRP A 133 -8.56 -7.65 -10.80
C TRP A 133 -9.80 -7.11 -10.08
N VAL A 134 -10.58 -6.25 -10.74
CA VAL A 134 -11.77 -5.62 -10.17
C VAL A 134 -12.96 -6.57 -10.25
N VAL A 135 -13.64 -6.73 -9.13
CA VAL A 135 -14.86 -7.51 -8.97
C VAL A 135 -15.94 -6.60 -8.41
N ASP A 136 -17.01 -6.41 -9.17
CA ASP A 136 -18.18 -5.67 -8.70
C ASP A 136 -18.99 -6.56 -7.73
N SER A 137 -19.33 -5.98 -6.57
CA SER A 137 -20.07 -6.65 -5.49
C SER A 137 -21.41 -6.01 -5.16
#